data_AF-A0A0N1BGY5-F1
#
_entry.id   AF-A0A0N1BGY5-F1
#
_cell.length_a   1.000
_cell.length_b   1.000
_cell.length_c   1.000
_cell.angle_alpha   90.00
_cell.angle_beta   90.00
_cell.angle_gamma   90.00
#
_symmetry.space_group_name_H-M   'P 1'
#
loop_
_entity.id
_entity.type
_entity.pdbx_description
1 polymer ?
#
loop_
_entity_poly.entity_id
_entity_poly.type
_entity_poly.pdbx_seq_one_letter_code
_entity_poly.pdbx_strand_id
1 'polypeptide(L)'
;MLGAVFAALISVVFVTLICEAIDLWLYPLDGAFVYIMNLPRGAKLIIVATWGLTAFAGALTAVRLGGVWWLAFPGAAWTLLGVVGSLIREPYPWWMIVAGLTLPPLMAGAAILLDRRRRAA
;
A
#
# COMPACT_ATOMS: atom_id res chain seq x y z
N MET A 1 -6.95 -22.33 3.47
CA MET A 1 -6.15 -21.47 2.57
C MET A 1 -6.61 -20.01 2.58
N LEU A 2 -7.91 -19.71 2.48
CA LEU A 2 -8.46 -18.35 2.71
C LEU A 2 -8.02 -17.69 4.03
N GLY A 3 -7.88 -18.47 5.10
CA GLY A 3 -7.48 -17.98 6.43
C GLY A 3 -6.09 -17.35 6.50
N ALA A 4 -5.12 -17.80 5.70
CA ALA A 4 -3.76 -17.25 5.71
C ALA A 4 -3.70 -15.88 4.98
N VAL A 5 -4.48 -15.73 3.91
CA VAL A 5 -4.63 -14.46 3.18
C VAL A 5 -5.36 -13.44 4.05
N PHE A 6 -6.45 -13.86 4.71
CA PHE A 6 -7.15 -13.01 5.67
C PHE A 6 -6.25 -12.62 6.85
N ALA A 7 -5.47 -13.57 7.40
CA ALA A 7 -4.54 -13.27 8.49
C ALA A 7 -3.46 -12.26 8.06
N ALA A 8 -2.87 -12.42 6.89
CA ALA A 8 -1.86 -11.48 6.37
C ALA A 8 -2.46 -10.07 6.14
N LEU A 9 -3.66 -9.99 5.56
CA LEU A 9 -4.36 -8.71 5.37
C LEU A 9 -4.73 -8.06 6.70
N ILE A 10 -5.24 -8.84 7.66
CA ILE A 10 -5.56 -8.36 9.01
C ILE A 10 -4.29 -7.88 9.72
N SER A 11 -3.17 -8.60 9.63
CA SER A 11 -1.91 -8.18 10.24
C SER A 11 -1.37 -6.88 9.63
N VAL A 12 -1.44 -6.71 8.30
CA VAL A 12 -1.03 -5.46 7.65
C VAL A 12 -1.93 -4.30 8.09
N VAL A 13 -3.25 -4.52 8.16
CA VAL A 13 -4.22 -3.51 8.60
C VAL A 13 -4.02 -3.13 10.06
N PHE A 14 -3.81 -4.12 10.93
CA PHE A 14 -3.63 -3.91 12.35
C PHE A 14 -2.34 -3.13 12.63
N VAL A 15 -1.25 -3.47 11.95
CA VAL A 15 0.02 -2.73 12.06
C VAL A 15 -0.12 -1.30 11.53
N THR A 16 -0.78 -1.11 10.38
CA THR A 16 -0.94 0.23 9.78
C THR A 16 -1.82 1.14 10.66
N LEU A 17 -2.93 0.62 11.17
CA LEU A 17 -3.83 1.38 12.06
C LEU A 17 -3.19 1.70 13.41
N ILE A 18 -2.36 0.80 13.95
CA ILE A 18 -1.63 1.07 15.20
C ILE A 18 -0.57 2.15 14.97
N CYS A 19 0.15 2.12 13.85
CA CYS A 19 1.11 3.16 13.51
C CYS A 19 0.44 4.53 13.34
N GLU A 20 -0.68 4.62 12.61
CA GLU A 20 -1.45 5.87 12.48
C GLU A 20 -1.98 6.37 13.84
N ALA A 21 -2.49 5.47 14.68
CA ALA A 21 -2.98 5.84 16.01
C ALA A 21 -1.87 6.36 16.94
N ILE A 22 -0.67 5.79 16.83
CA ILE A 22 0.52 6.22 17.57
C ILE A 22 1.03 7.57 17.06
N ASP A 23 1.07 7.79 15.74
CA ASP A 23 1.49 9.06 15.14
C ASP A 23 0.55 10.20 15.51
N LEU A 24 -0.77 9.97 15.49
CA LEU A 24 -1.77 10.96 15.94
C LEU A 24 -1.63 11.31 17.43
N TRP A 25 -1.14 10.38 18.24
CA TRP A 25 -0.90 10.59 19.67
C TRP A 25 0.40 11.34 19.95
N LEU A 26 1.42 11.16 19.12
CA LEU A 26 2.77 11.70 19.35
C LEU A 26 3.04 13.02 18.65
N TYR A 27 2.39 13.30 17.51
CA TYR A 27 2.66 14.50 16.71
C TYR A 27 1.38 15.26 16.34
N PRO A 28 1.28 16.57 16.66
CA PRO A 28 0.19 17.39 16.15
C PRO A 28 0.26 17.48 14.61
N LEU A 29 -0.89 17.25 13.97
CA LEU A 29 -1.08 17.08 12.51
C LEU A 29 -0.43 18.19 11.66
N ASP A 30 -0.39 19.42 12.17
CA ASP A 30 0.17 20.57 11.45
C ASP A 30 1.69 20.47 11.29
N GLY A 31 2.40 19.93 12.29
CA GLY A 31 3.85 19.76 12.25
C GLY A 31 4.28 18.63 11.32
N ALA A 32 3.50 17.54 11.28
CA ALA A 32 3.76 16.39 10.42
C ALA A 32 3.62 16.75 8.93
N PHE A 33 2.58 17.51 8.56
CA PHE A 33 2.38 17.94 7.18
C PHE A 33 3.54 18.80 6.65
N VAL A 34 3.97 19.79 7.43
CA VAL A 34 5.08 20.67 7.08
C VAL A 34 6.39 19.89 6.97
N TYR A 35 6.62 18.93 7.87
CA TYR A 35 7.78 18.04 7.80
C TYR A 35 7.79 17.20 6.51
N ILE A 36 6.68 16.55 6.18
CA ILE A 36 6.55 15.71 4.98
C ILE A 36 6.72 16.54 3.69
N MET A 37 6.17 17.75 3.65
CA MET A 37 6.35 18.66 2.52
C MET A 37 7.81 19.05 2.30
N ASN A 38 8.56 19.22 3.39
CA ASN A 38 9.97 19.62 3.36
C ASN A 38 10.96 18.45 3.24
N LEU A 39 10.47 17.20 3.16
CA LEU A 39 11.35 16.05 2.96
C LEU A 39 12.20 16.21 1.68
N PRO A 40 13.50 15.86 1.74
CA PRO A 40 14.35 15.84 0.55
C PRO A 40 13.78 14.86 -0.47
N ARG A 41 13.99 15.15 -1.77
CA ARG A 41 13.42 14.35 -2.87
C ARG A 41 13.73 12.86 -2.76
N GLY A 42 14.93 12.50 -2.30
CA GLY A 42 15.32 11.10 -2.07
C GLY A 42 14.43 10.40 -1.04
N ALA A 43 14.12 11.06 0.08
CA ALA A 43 13.23 10.50 1.10
C ALA A 43 11.80 10.31 0.57
N LYS A 44 11.29 11.27 -0.21
CA LYS A 44 9.98 11.14 -0.87
C LYS A 44 9.94 9.94 -1.82
N LEU A 45 11.00 9.74 -2.62
CA LEU A 45 11.10 8.58 -3.51
C LEU A 45 11.16 7.26 -2.75
N ILE A 46 11.86 7.21 -1.61
CA ILE A 46 11.90 6.02 -0.76
C ILE A 46 10.49 5.70 -0.25
N ILE A 47 9.74 6.68 0.24
CA ILE A 47 8.35 6.48 0.70
C ILE A 47 7.48 5.90 -0.43
N VAL A 48 7.53 6.52 -1.61
CA VAL A 48 6.77 6.07 -2.80
C VAL A 48 7.19 4.65 -3.22
N ALA A 49 8.49 4.36 -3.22
CA ALA A 49 9.02 3.04 -3.56
C ALA A 49 8.60 1.97 -2.55
N THR A 50 8.68 2.27 -1.26
CA THR A 50 8.24 1.37 -0.19
C THR A 50 6.75 1.06 -0.31
N TRP A 51 5.91 2.07 -0.56
CA TRP A 51 4.48 1.84 -0.84
C TRP A 51 4.26 0.97 -2.07
N GLY A 52 4.94 1.25 -3.18
CA GLY A 52 4.85 0.45 -4.39
C GLY A 52 5.26 -1.00 -4.16
N LEU A 53 6.39 -1.23 -3.49
CA LEU A 53 6.89 -2.56 -3.18
C LEU A 53 5.96 -3.34 -2.26
N THR A 54 5.37 -2.69 -1.25
CA THR A 54 4.40 -3.33 -0.34
C THR A 54 3.12 -3.69 -1.09
N ALA A 55 2.58 -2.80 -1.93
CA ALA A 55 1.41 -3.09 -2.74
C ALA A 55 1.66 -4.25 -3.73
N PHE A 56 2.85 -4.26 -4.35
CA PHE A 56 3.29 -5.34 -5.23
C PHE A 56 3.41 -6.67 -4.50
N ALA A 57 4.07 -6.68 -3.33
CA ALA A 57 4.25 -7.87 -2.52
C ALA A 57 2.90 -8.43 -2.05
N GLY A 58 1.98 -7.56 -1.61
CA GLY A 58 0.62 -7.94 -1.25
C GLY A 58 -0.15 -8.55 -2.42
N ALA A 59 -0.14 -7.90 -3.58
CA ALA A 59 -0.80 -8.39 -4.79
C ALA A 59 -0.21 -9.73 -5.28
N LEU A 60 1.12 -9.85 -5.30
CA LEU A 60 1.80 -11.08 -5.69
C LEU A 60 1.49 -12.22 -4.72
N THR A 61 1.49 -11.95 -3.42
CA THR A 61 1.14 -12.93 -2.38
C THR A 61 -0.30 -13.39 -2.53
N ALA A 62 -1.24 -12.48 -2.81
CA ALA A 62 -2.64 -12.82 -3.06
C ALA A 62 -2.81 -13.74 -4.28
N VAL A 63 -2.13 -13.43 -5.39
CA VAL A 63 -2.13 -14.27 -6.61
C VAL A 63 -1.52 -15.64 -6.33
N ARG A 64 -0.41 -15.70 -5.60
CA ARG A 64 0.30 -16.95 -5.31
C ARG A 64 -0.45 -17.86 -4.35
N LEU A 65 -1.03 -17.30 -3.30
CA LEU A 65 -1.78 -18.07 -2.31
C LEU A 65 -3.14 -18.52 -2.81
N GLY A 66 -3.81 -17.69 -3.62
CA GLY A 66 -5.13 -18.04 -4.13
C GLY A 66 -5.12 -18.73 -5.49
N GLY A 67 -3.96 -18.83 -6.15
CA GLY A 67 -3.80 -19.59 -7.40
C GLY A 67 -4.43 -18.96 -8.64
N VAL A 68 -5.19 -17.86 -8.51
CA VAL A 68 -5.87 -17.19 -9.61
C VAL A 68 -5.42 -15.73 -9.74
N TRP A 69 -5.16 -15.31 -10.99
CA TRP A 69 -4.60 -13.99 -11.31
C TRP A 69 -5.48 -12.81 -10.89
N TRP A 70 -6.81 -12.97 -10.88
CA TRP A 70 -7.73 -11.88 -10.54
C TRP A 70 -7.65 -11.50 -9.05
N LEU A 71 -7.06 -12.35 -8.20
CA LEU A 71 -6.87 -12.06 -6.78
C LEU A 71 -5.85 -10.95 -6.50
N ALA A 72 -5.09 -10.51 -7.51
CA ALA A 72 -4.31 -9.26 -7.42
C ALA A 72 -5.20 -8.03 -7.23
N PHE A 73 -6.42 -8.01 -7.80
CA PHE A 73 -7.30 -6.84 -7.72
C PHE A 73 -7.88 -6.62 -6.31
N PRO A 74 -8.38 -7.64 -5.59
CA PRO A 74 -8.71 -7.51 -4.17
C PRO A 74 -7.54 -6.98 -3.34
N GLY A 75 -6.31 -7.44 -3.59
CA GLY A 75 -5.12 -6.94 -2.92
C GLY A 75 -4.88 -5.44 -3.16
N ALA A 76 -4.94 -5.00 -4.42
CA ALA A 76 -4.81 -3.59 -4.77
C ALA A 76 -5.98 -2.72 -4.29
N ALA A 77 -7.21 -3.24 -4.37
CA ALA A 77 -8.41 -2.56 -3.86
C ALA A 77 -8.32 -2.34 -2.35
N TRP A 78 -7.77 -3.31 -1.63
CA TRP A 78 -7.54 -3.19 -0.19
C TRP A 78 -6.50 -2.11 0.14
N THR A 79 -5.38 -2.08 -0.58
CA THR A 79 -4.39 -1.00 -0.41
C THR A 79 -4.98 0.37 -0.76
N LEU A 80 -5.80 0.46 -1.81
CA LEU A 80 -6.52 1.69 -2.16
C LEU A 80 -7.48 2.14 -1.06
N LEU A 81 -8.21 1.20 -0.43
CA LEU A 81 -9.08 1.53 0.69
C LEU A 81 -8.29 2.08 1.89
N GLY A 82 -7.12 1.50 2.19
CA GLY A 82 -6.20 2.03 3.20
C GLY A 82 -5.79 3.47 2.87
N VAL A 83 -5.31 3.71 1.65
CA VAL A 83 -4.93 5.05 1.18
C VAL A 83 -6.09 6.03 1.29
N VAL A 84 -7.27 5.69 0.76
CA VAL A 84 -8.45 6.57 0.82
C VAL A 84 -8.86 6.84 2.27
N GLY A 85 -8.80 5.84 3.14
CA GLY A 85 -9.05 5.98 4.57
C GLY A 85 -8.11 6.98 5.23
N SER A 86 -6.81 6.90 4.94
CA SER A 86 -5.81 7.85 5.43
C SER A 86 -6.05 9.26 4.85
N LEU A 87 -6.33 9.36 3.54
CA LEU A 87 -6.59 10.64 2.85
C LEU A 87 -7.79 11.42 3.41
N ILE A 88 -8.78 10.73 3.97
CA ILE A 88 -9.96 11.38 4.58
C ILE A 88 -9.62 11.94 5.97
N ARG A 89 -8.64 11.36 6.66
CA ARG A 89 -8.31 11.68 8.06
C ARG A 89 -7.23 12.73 8.20
N GLU A 90 -6.27 12.76 7.28
CA GLU A 90 -5.09 13.60 7.39
C GLU A 90 -4.89 14.43 6.11
N PRO A 91 -4.39 15.67 6.22
CA PRO A 91 -3.98 16.42 5.06
C PRO A 91 -2.74 15.76 4.45
N TYR A 92 -2.87 15.18 3.25
CA TYR A 92 -1.74 14.63 2.50
C TYR A 92 -1.25 15.60 1.43
N PRO A 93 0.07 15.66 1.17
CA PRO A 93 0.58 16.41 0.05
C PRO A 93 0.20 15.74 -1.28
N TRP A 94 -0.01 16.55 -2.32
CA TRP A 94 -0.54 16.10 -3.61
C TRP A 94 0.23 14.92 -4.23
N TRP A 95 1.55 14.85 -4.03
CA TRP A 95 2.39 13.77 -4.57
C TRP A 95 2.09 12.42 -3.89
N MET A 96 1.74 12.42 -2.60
CA MET A 96 1.30 11.21 -1.89
C MET A 96 -0.09 10.78 -2.34
N ILE A 97 -0.98 11.73 -2.59
CA ILE A 97 -2.32 11.43 -3.14
C ILE A 97 -2.18 10.73 -4.49
N VAL A 98 -1.38 11.30 -5.40
CA VAL A 98 -1.16 10.71 -6.72
C VAL A 98 -0.49 9.34 -6.60
N ALA A 99 0.57 9.21 -5.80
CA ALA A 99 1.27 7.94 -5.61
C ALA A 99 0.36 6.86 -5.00
N GLY A 100 -0.37 7.19 -3.93
CA GLY A 100 -1.25 6.27 -3.22
C GLY A 100 -2.41 5.77 -4.08
N LEU A 101 -2.96 6.61 -4.97
CA LEU A 101 -4.05 6.22 -5.85
C LEU A 101 -3.59 5.44 -7.10
N THR A 102 -2.36 5.67 -7.55
CA THR A 102 -1.87 5.10 -8.82
C THR A 102 -0.99 3.85 -8.62
N LEU A 103 -0.20 3.78 -7.55
CA LEU A 103 0.71 2.66 -7.35
C LEU A 103 -0.01 1.32 -7.14
N PRO A 104 -1.05 1.19 -6.29
CA PRO A 104 -1.68 -0.11 -6.06
C PRO A 104 -2.17 -0.81 -7.34
N PRO A 105 -2.91 -0.16 -8.27
CA PRO A 105 -3.33 -0.83 -9.50
C PRO A 105 -2.15 -1.15 -10.43
N LEU A 106 -1.14 -0.28 -10.52
CA LEU A 106 0.07 -0.53 -11.32
C LEU A 106 0.84 -1.76 -10.80
N MET A 107 0.98 -1.85 -9.47
CA MET A 107 1.69 -2.94 -8.81
C MET A 107 0.93 -4.27 -8.88
N ALA A 108 -0.41 -4.25 -8.82
CA ALA A 108 -1.20 -5.43 -9.14
C ALA A 108 -1.01 -5.90 -10.59
N GLY A 109 -0.99 -4.98 -11.56
CA GLY A 109 -0.70 -5.29 -12.95
C GLY A 109 0.68 -5.95 -13.13
N ALA A 110 1.70 -5.40 -12.48
CA ALA A 110 3.05 -5.96 -12.48
C ALA A 110 3.10 -7.37 -11.86
N ALA A 111 2.39 -7.58 -10.74
CA ALA A 111 2.30 -8.88 -10.08
C ALA A 111 1.65 -9.93 -10.98
N ILE A 112 0.56 -9.57 -11.66
CA ILE A 112 -0.11 -10.45 -12.64
C ILE A 112 0.82 -10.80 -13.80
N LEU A 113 1.52 -9.80 -14.36
CA LEU A 113 2.45 -10.02 -15.48
C LEU A 113 3.58 -10.98 -15.09
N LEU A 114 4.15 -10.80 -13.90
CA LEU A 114 5.21 -11.66 -13.38
C LEU A 114 4.72 -13.10 -13.17
N ASP A 115 3.51 -13.27 -12.60
CA ASP A 115 2.93 -14.60 -12.40
C ASP A 115 2.67 -15.31 -13.72
N ARG A 116 2.09 -14.60 -14.71
CA ARG A 116 1.83 -15.14 -16.05
C ARG A 116 3.12 -15.57 -16.76
N ARG A 117 4.17 -14.76 -16.69
CA ARG A 117 5.48 -15.09 -17.29
C ARG A 117 6.08 -16.35 -16.67
N ARG A 118 5.92 -16.55 -15.37
CA ARG A 118 6.45 -17.75 -14.68
C ARG A 118 5.65 -19.02 -14.95
N ARG A 119 4.36 -18.93 -15.24
CA ARG A 119 3.56 -20.11 -15.62
C ARG A 119 3.76 -20.55 -17.06
N ALA A 120 4.28 -19.65 -17.90
CA ALA A 120 4.56 -19.92 -19.31
C ALA A 120 5.99 -20.47 -19.55
N ALA A 121 6.84 -20.46 -18.53
CA ALA A 121 8.20 -20.99 -18.53
C ALA A 121 8.24 -22.33 -17.79
#